data_AF-M8CNL6-F1
#
_entry.id   AF-M8CNL6-F1
#
_cell.length_a   1.000
_cell.length_b   1.000
_cell.length_c   1.000
_cell.angle_alpha   90.00
_cell.angle_beta   90.00
_cell.angle_gamma   90.00
#
_symmetry.space_group_name_H-M   'P 1'
#
loop_
_entity.id
_entity.type
_entity.pdbx_description
1 polymer ?
#
loop_
_entity_poly.entity_id
_entity_poly.type
_entity_poly.pdbx_seq_one_letter_code
_entity_poly.pdbx_strand_id
1 'polypeptide(L)'
;MARSTSGNYYSPAAGTLYFDKRPLGVKPTEVVFDSGSTYTYFAAQPYQATVSAVDLKHTTFLLPGIRRRKQCINEMLILQIQAGLSKSLTKVCDPSLPLCWKGQKVFKSVSDIKKEFKSLFMRFSKNTAMEIAPENYLIVTAKDILNYLCQKNGNVCLGILDGYHNAGSVGNL
;
A
#
# COMPACT_ATOMS: atom_id res chain seq x y z
N MET A 1 -15.81 -21.47 -15.51
CA MET A 1 -14.69 -20.70 -14.92
C MET A 1 -13.83 -20.20 -16.07
N ALA A 2 -13.58 -18.89 -16.17
CA ALA A 2 -12.94 -18.32 -17.37
C ALA A 2 -11.41 -18.54 -17.32
N ARG A 3 -10.90 -19.29 -18.30
CA ARG A 3 -9.46 -19.38 -18.59
C ARG A 3 -9.07 -18.09 -19.34
N SER A 4 -7.92 -17.51 -19.03
CA SER A 4 -7.39 -16.41 -19.85
C SER A 4 -7.26 -16.86 -21.30
N THR A 5 -7.54 -15.98 -22.25
CA THR A 5 -7.35 -16.23 -23.68
C THR A 5 -5.87 -16.19 -24.08
N SER A 6 -4.98 -15.72 -23.20
CA SER A 6 -3.56 -15.47 -23.47
C SER A 6 -2.58 -16.29 -22.61
N GLY A 7 -3.03 -17.13 -21.66
CA GLY A 7 -2.11 -17.94 -20.86
C GLY A 7 -2.73 -18.98 -19.91
N ASN A 8 -1.86 -19.74 -19.23
CA ASN A 8 -2.21 -20.82 -18.28
C ASN A 8 -2.38 -20.33 -16.83
N TYR A 9 -2.85 -19.10 -16.65
CA TYR A 9 -3.06 -18.48 -15.34
C TYR A 9 -4.53 -18.17 -15.09
N TYR A 10 -4.90 -18.06 -13.81
CA TYR A 10 -6.26 -17.72 -13.41
C TYR A 10 -6.45 -16.20 -13.43
N SER A 11 -7.29 -15.72 -14.35
CA SER A 11 -7.65 -14.31 -14.50
C SER A 11 -9.16 -14.13 -14.64
N PRO A 12 -9.79 -13.24 -13.84
CA PRO A 12 -11.20 -12.87 -13.98
C PRO A 12 -11.48 -11.89 -15.14
N ALA A 13 -10.47 -11.50 -15.93
CA ALA A 13 -10.41 -10.41 -16.91
C ALA A 13 -9.89 -9.06 -16.36
N ALA A 14 -9.81 -8.06 -17.24
CA ALA A 14 -9.33 -6.73 -16.90
C ALA A 14 -10.27 -6.02 -15.90
N GLY A 15 -9.68 -5.37 -14.91
CA GLY A 15 -10.40 -4.67 -13.84
C GLY A 15 -10.00 -3.20 -13.74
N THR A 16 -10.96 -2.36 -13.36
CA THR A 16 -10.72 -0.95 -13.03
C THR A 16 -10.56 -0.80 -11.52
N LEU A 17 -9.51 -0.08 -11.10
CA LEU A 17 -9.17 0.13 -9.70
C LEU A 17 -9.84 1.38 -9.11
N TYR A 18 -10.42 1.22 -7.92
CA TYR A 18 -11.10 2.27 -7.17
C TYR A 18 -10.54 2.36 -5.74
N PHE A 19 -10.57 3.56 -5.17
CA PHE A 19 -10.29 3.83 -3.77
C PHE A 19 -11.46 4.62 -3.17
N ASP A 20 -11.99 4.18 -2.03
CA ASP A 20 -13.17 4.79 -1.39
C ASP A 20 -14.34 4.97 -2.38
N LYS A 21 -14.57 3.92 -3.20
CA LYS A 21 -15.60 3.86 -4.27
C LYS A 21 -15.43 4.87 -5.41
N ARG A 22 -14.28 5.54 -5.53
CA ARG A 22 -13.93 6.46 -6.62
C ARG A 22 -12.85 5.86 -7.52
N PRO A 23 -12.97 5.97 -8.86
CA PRO A 23 -11.95 5.41 -9.75
C PRO A 23 -10.63 6.15 -9.56
N LEU A 24 -9.51 5.42 -9.58
CA LEU A 24 -8.17 6.01 -9.45
C LEU A 24 -7.62 6.60 -10.76
N GLY A 25 -8.42 6.65 -11.83
CA GLY A 25 -8.02 7.21 -13.12
C GLY A 25 -6.98 6.37 -13.88
N VAL A 26 -6.78 5.11 -13.49
CA VAL A 26 -5.91 4.16 -14.19
C VAL A 26 -6.70 3.35 -15.22
N LYS A 27 -6.06 2.99 -16.33
CA LYS A 27 -6.67 2.15 -17.35
C LYS A 27 -7.02 0.78 -16.75
N PRO A 28 -8.08 0.10 -17.21
CA PRO A 28 -8.34 -1.27 -16.79
C PRO A 28 -7.13 -2.16 -17.10
N THR A 29 -6.69 -2.93 -16.12
CA THR A 29 -5.52 -3.81 -16.25
C THR A 29 -5.94 -5.26 -16.05
N GLU A 30 -5.29 -6.18 -16.77
CA GLU A 30 -5.44 -7.61 -16.52
C GLU A 30 -5.07 -7.93 -15.06
N VAL A 31 -5.90 -8.74 -14.41
CA VAL A 31 -5.70 -9.17 -13.02
C VAL A 31 -5.40 -10.66 -13.03
N VAL A 32 -4.39 -11.07 -12.26
CA VAL A 32 -4.07 -12.47 -12.02
C VAL A 32 -4.23 -12.74 -10.53
N PHE A 33 -4.91 -13.84 -10.18
CA PHE A 33 -4.93 -14.31 -8.81
C PHE A 33 -3.90 -15.41 -8.66
N ASP A 34 -2.86 -15.12 -7.88
CA ASP A 34 -1.72 -16.01 -7.66
C ASP A 34 -1.54 -16.23 -6.16
N SER A 35 -1.84 -17.45 -5.69
CA SER A 35 -1.60 -17.85 -4.30
C SER A 35 -0.13 -18.10 -3.98
N GLY A 36 0.75 -18.16 -4.99
CA GLY A 36 2.20 -18.30 -4.83
C GLY A 36 2.91 -17.00 -4.46
N SER A 37 2.22 -15.86 -4.61
CA SER A 37 2.75 -14.54 -4.27
C SER A 37 2.39 -14.15 -2.83
N THR A 38 3.40 -13.80 -2.03
CA THR A 38 3.19 -13.34 -0.64
C THR A 38 2.44 -12.01 -0.54
N TYR A 39 2.64 -11.13 -1.53
CA TYR A 39 2.05 -9.79 -1.58
C TYR A 39 1.27 -9.57 -2.87
N THR A 40 0.45 -8.52 -2.88
CA THR A 40 -0.17 -8.06 -4.12
C THR A 40 0.80 -7.19 -4.90
N TYR A 41 0.93 -7.42 -6.20
CA TYR A 41 1.80 -6.63 -7.07
C TYR A 41 0.98 -5.85 -8.09
N PHE A 42 1.18 -4.54 -8.13
CA PHE A 42 0.59 -3.66 -9.14
C PHE A 42 1.65 -3.23 -10.15
N ALA A 43 1.25 -3.11 -11.41
CA ALA A 43 2.06 -2.42 -12.40
C ALA A 43 2.32 -0.96 -11.96
N ALA A 44 3.35 -0.33 -12.53
CA ALA A 44 3.82 0.98 -12.10
C ALA A 44 2.70 2.03 -11.97
N GLN A 45 1.80 2.14 -12.96
CA GLN A 45 0.72 3.12 -12.94
C GLN A 45 -0.31 2.88 -11.80
N PRO A 46 -0.96 1.69 -11.68
CA PRO A 46 -1.86 1.43 -10.55
C PRO A 46 -1.18 1.46 -9.18
N TYR A 47 0.10 1.07 -9.09
CA TYR A 47 0.87 1.19 -7.85
C TYR A 47 0.99 2.66 -7.41
N GLN A 48 1.46 3.55 -8.29
CA GLN A 48 1.63 4.97 -7.97
C GLN A 48 0.30 5.66 -7.63
N ALA A 49 -0.78 5.31 -8.34
CA ALA A 49 -2.11 5.84 -8.05
C ALA A 49 -2.62 5.39 -6.67
N THR A 50 -2.36 4.13 -6.30
CA THR A 50 -2.71 3.58 -4.98
C THR A 50 -1.92 4.23 -3.87
N VAL A 51 -0.59 4.33 -4.02
CA VAL A 51 0.28 5.01 -3.06
C VAL A 51 -0.17 6.45 -2.87
N SER A 52 -0.45 7.18 -3.95
CA SER A 52 -0.92 8.57 -3.86
C SER A 52 -2.26 8.67 -3.11
N ALA A 53 -3.23 7.81 -3.42
CA ALA A 53 -4.54 7.84 -2.80
C ALA A 53 -4.52 7.49 -1.30
N VAL A 54 -3.69 6.50 -0.92
CA VAL A 54 -3.54 6.06 0.47
C VAL A 54 -2.70 7.06 1.27
N ASP A 55 -1.59 7.56 0.73
CA ASP A 55 -0.66 8.44 1.46
C ASP A 55 -1.22 9.86 1.64
N LEU A 56 -1.95 10.41 0.65
CA LEU A 56 -2.54 11.77 0.72
C LEU A 56 -3.60 11.92 1.83
N LYS A 57 -4.17 10.82 2.34
CA LYS A 57 -5.07 10.84 3.50
C LYS A 57 -4.35 11.03 4.83
N HIS A 58 -3.05 10.71 4.88
CA HIS A 58 -2.25 10.66 6.10
C HIS A 58 -1.12 11.71 6.13
N THR A 59 -0.87 12.39 5.02
CA THR A 59 0.05 13.53 4.95
C THR A 59 -0.70 14.86 5.07
N THR A 60 -0.76 15.45 6.27
CA THR A 60 -0.94 16.89 6.41
C THR A 60 0.42 17.56 6.25
N PHE A 61 0.74 18.10 5.07
CA PHE A 61 1.60 19.29 4.95
C PHE A 61 1.47 19.95 3.57
N LEU A 62 0.99 21.20 3.57
CA LEU A 62 1.19 22.16 2.48
C LEU A 62 2.67 22.50 2.42
N LEU A 63 3.35 22.29 1.28
CA LEU A 63 4.26 23.27 0.67
C LEU A 63 4.48 22.89 -0.81
N PRO A 64 4.11 23.74 -1.79
CA PRO A 64 4.49 23.53 -3.18
C PRO A 64 5.97 23.89 -3.35
N GLY A 65 6.77 22.98 -3.91
CA GLY A 65 8.01 23.39 -4.60
C GLY A 65 9.36 22.90 -4.07
N ILE A 66 9.51 21.66 -3.58
CA ILE A 66 10.86 21.09 -3.38
C ILE A 66 10.97 19.71 -4.06
N ARG A 67 11.79 19.63 -5.13
CA ARG A 67 12.28 18.35 -5.68
C ARG A 67 13.20 17.70 -4.64
N ARG A 68 12.75 16.67 -3.92
CA ARG A 68 13.64 15.88 -3.04
C ARG A 68 13.96 14.51 -3.67
N ARG A 69 15.24 14.29 -3.98
CA ARG A 69 15.82 12.95 -4.20
C ARG A 69 16.06 12.28 -2.83
N LYS A 70 15.61 11.02 -2.75
CA LYS A 70 15.85 9.92 -1.79
C LYS A 70 16.28 10.20 -0.32
N GLN A 71 15.56 9.46 0.53
CA GLN A 71 15.91 8.85 1.83
C GLN A 71 15.50 9.61 3.12
N CYS A 72 14.73 8.91 3.96
CA CYS A 72 14.30 9.27 5.32
C CYS A 72 15.50 9.51 6.27
N ILE A 73 16.26 10.60 6.12
CA ILE A 73 17.39 10.83 7.06
C ILE A 73 17.36 12.20 7.76
N ASN A 74 16.61 13.22 7.32
CA ASN A 74 16.71 14.54 7.97
C ASN A 74 15.42 15.39 8.04
N GLU A 75 14.37 14.88 8.70
CA GLU A 75 13.24 15.70 9.21
C GLU A 75 12.76 15.21 10.59
N MET A 76 13.58 14.44 11.33
CA MET A 76 13.15 13.74 12.55
C MET A 76 12.75 14.68 13.69
N LEU A 77 13.27 15.91 13.76
CA LEU A 77 13.03 16.79 14.91
C LEU A 77 11.75 17.63 14.77
N ILE A 78 11.41 18.07 13.56
CA ILE A 78 10.28 18.97 13.31
C ILE A 78 8.94 18.20 13.31
N LEU A 79 8.95 16.93 12.87
CA LEU A 79 7.76 16.07 12.83
C LEU A 79 7.22 15.65 14.20
N GLN A 80 8.09 15.51 15.23
CA GLN A 80 7.68 15.01 16.55
C GLN A 80 6.78 15.99 17.31
N ILE A 81 7.01 17.30 17.15
CA ILE A 81 6.24 18.35 17.83
C ILE A 81 4.82 18.45 17.25
N GLN A 82 4.67 18.28 15.94
CA GLN A 82 3.36 18.33 15.25
C GLN A 82 2.59 17.00 15.36
N ALA A 83 3.28 15.87 15.37
CA ALA A 83 2.68 14.54 15.59
C ALA A 83 2.15 14.36 17.02
N GLY A 84 2.75 15.01 18.02
CA GLY A 84 2.25 15.03 19.40
C GLY A 84 0.87 15.69 19.55
N LEU A 85 0.48 16.54 18.61
CA LEU A 85 -0.79 17.29 18.64
C LEU A 85 -1.90 16.67 17.77
N SER A 86 -1.57 15.80 16.81
CA SER A 86 -2.54 15.20 15.90
C SER A 86 -2.70 13.70 16.16
N LYS A 87 -3.94 13.18 16.05
CA LYS A 87 -4.23 11.73 16.01
C LYS A 87 -3.71 11.05 14.71
N SER A 88 -2.83 11.71 13.98
CA SER A 88 -2.47 11.34 12.60
C SER A 88 -1.39 10.27 12.57
N LEU A 89 -1.51 9.40 11.57
CA LEU A 89 -0.44 8.50 11.17
C LEU A 89 0.74 9.32 10.62
N THR A 90 1.96 8.95 11.01
CA THR A 90 3.20 9.54 10.51
C THR A 90 3.92 8.53 9.63
N LYS A 91 4.38 8.95 8.44
CA LYS A 91 5.18 8.11 7.55
C LYS A 91 6.52 7.77 8.20
N VAL A 92 6.88 6.49 8.18
CA VAL A 92 8.14 5.98 8.75
C VAL A 92 8.86 5.10 7.74
N CYS A 93 10.17 5.02 7.89
CA CYS A 93 10.98 4.04 7.19
C CYS A 93 10.98 2.71 7.97
N ASP A 94 10.63 1.61 7.31
CA ASP A 94 10.67 0.24 7.84
C ASP A 94 11.38 -0.67 6.82
N PRO A 95 12.33 -1.54 7.23
CA PRO A 95 13.02 -2.42 6.30
C PRO A 95 12.10 -3.48 5.65
N SER A 96 10.95 -3.76 6.28
CA SER A 96 10.09 -4.87 5.89
C SER A 96 9.32 -4.57 4.60
N LEU A 97 8.86 -3.33 4.43
CA LEU A 97 8.02 -2.90 3.31
C LEU A 97 8.29 -1.42 2.96
N PRO A 98 8.13 -1.02 1.69
CA PRO A 98 8.60 0.27 1.18
C PRO A 98 7.78 1.48 1.63
N LEU A 99 6.54 1.27 2.09
CA LEU A 99 5.65 2.33 2.54
C LEU A 99 4.96 1.93 3.84
N CYS A 100 5.30 2.64 4.91
CA CYS A 100 4.80 2.35 6.25
C CYS A 100 4.47 3.62 7.02
N TRP A 101 3.58 3.46 8.01
CA TRP A 101 3.14 4.48 8.92
C TRP A 101 3.20 4.00 10.37
N LYS A 102 3.36 4.95 11.28
CA LYS A 102 3.32 4.75 12.72
C LYS A 102 2.27 5.66 13.33
N GLY A 103 1.49 5.13 14.27
CA GLY A 103 0.56 5.92 15.08
C GLY A 103 1.16 6.34 16.41
N GLN A 104 0.37 7.06 17.21
CA GLN A 104 0.74 7.40 18.59
C GLN A 104 0.92 6.17 19.47
N LYS A 105 0.19 5.09 19.18
CA LYS A 105 0.28 3.79 19.85
C LYS A 105 0.82 2.75 18.88
N VAL A 106 1.50 1.75 19.43
CA VAL A 106 1.95 0.56 18.70
C VAL A 106 0.71 -0.23 18.28
N PHE A 107 0.58 -0.52 16.99
CA PHE A 107 -0.48 -1.40 16.49
C PHE A 107 -0.15 -2.85 16.80
N LYS A 108 -1.12 -3.60 17.33
CA LYS A 108 -1.01 -5.05 17.55
C LYS A 108 -1.58 -5.82 16.38
N SER A 109 -2.58 -5.26 15.71
CA SER A 109 -3.22 -5.86 14.55
C SER A 109 -3.78 -4.80 13.61
N VAL A 110 -4.11 -5.20 12.38
CA VAL A 110 -4.77 -4.30 11.42
C VAL A 110 -6.11 -3.78 11.95
N SER A 111 -6.81 -4.56 12.79
CA SER A 111 -8.06 -4.15 13.44
C SER A 111 -7.93 -2.86 14.26
N ASP A 112 -6.74 -2.56 14.78
CA ASP A 112 -6.49 -1.36 15.59
C ASP A 112 -6.53 -0.07 14.74
N ILE A 113 -6.31 -0.19 13.43
CA ILE A 113 -6.09 0.97 12.54
C ILE A 113 -6.97 0.95 11.28
N LYS A 114 -7.66 -0.15 10.97
CA LYS A 114 -8.45 -0.29 9.74
C LYS A 114 -9.46 0.82 9.47
N LYS A 115 -9.97 1.49 10.51
CA LYS A 115 -10.94 2.59 10.38
C LYS A 115 -10.33 3.85 9.77
N GLU A 116 -9.01 4.01 9.87
CA GLU A 116 -8.27 5.14 9.29
C GLU A 116 -7.98 4.93 7.79
N PHE A 117 -8.15 3.71 7.30
CA PHE A 117 -7.90 3.35 5.91
C PHE A 117 -9.21 3.02 5.17
N LYS A 118 -9.20 3.21 3.84
CA LYS A 118 -10.36 2.97 2.97
C LYS A 118 -10.14 1.75 2.09
N SER A 119 -11.16 0.92 1.93
CA SER A 119 -11.11 -0.22 1.02
C SER A 119 -10.77 0.18 -0.42
N LEU A 120 -10.02 -0.68 -1.07
CA LEU A 120 -9.84 -0.67 -2.51
C LEU A 120 -10.92 -1.55 -3.15
N PHE A 121 -11.30 -1.24 -4.38
CA PHE A 121 -12.20 -2.08 -5.15
C PHE A 121 -11.64 -2.34 -6.54
N MET A 122 -11.69 -3.59 -6.95
CA MET A 122 -11.47 -3.99 -8.33
C MET A 122 -12.82 -4.26 -8.98
N ARG A 123 -13.20 -3.45 -9.99
CA ARG A 123 -14.44 -3.65 -10.74
C ARG A 123 -14.14 -4.23 -12.11
N PHE A 124 -14.69 -5.41 -12.36
CA PHE A 124 -14.59 -6.13 -13.61
C PHE A 124 -15.79 -5.82 -14.51
N SER A 125 -15.73 -6.28 -15.76
CA SER A 125 -16.86 -6.25 -16.69
C SER A 125 -18.13 -6.86 -16.05
N LYS A 126 -19.31 -6.37 -16.44
CA LYS A 126 -20.63 -6.76 -15.89
C LYS A 126 -20.89 -6.33 -14.43
N ASN A 127 -20.22 -5.26 -13.99
CA ASN A 127 -20.47 -4.62 -12.69
C ASN A 127 -20.09 -5.46 -11.47
N THR A 128 -19.39 -6.59 -11.66
CA THR A 128 -18.85 -7.40 -10.57
C THR A 128 -17.70 -6.65 -9.90
N ALA A 129 -17.81 -6.44 -8.59
CA ALA A 129 -16.80 -5.76 -7.80
C ALA A 129 -16.22 -6.71 -6.75
N MET A 130 -14.90 -6.70 -6.61
CA MET A 130 -14.19 -7.32 -5.51
C MET A 130 -13.72 -6.21 -4.57
N GLU A 131 -14.09 -6.31 -3.30
CA GLU A 131 -13.55 -5.45 -2.25
C GLU A 131 -12.21 -6.02 -1.76
N ILE A 132 -11.22 -5.13 -1.60
CA ILE A 132 -9.97 -5.42 -0.92
C ILE A 132 -9.97 -4.52 0.33
N ALA A 133 -10.45 -5.10 1.43
CA ALA A 133 -10.53 -4.42 2.72
C ALA A 133 -9.13 -4.11 3.29
N PRO A 134 -8.99 -3.14 4.21
CA PRO A 134 -7.71 -2.81 4.86
C PRO A 134 -6.95 -4.02 5.40
N GLU A 135 -7.65 -5.01 5.94
CA GLU A 135 -7.07 -6.27 6.42
C GLU A 135 -6.34 -7.08 5.34
N ASN A 136 -6.68 -6.88 4.07
CA ASN A 136 -6.12 -7.62 2.94
C ASN A 136 -4.94 -6.90 2.27
N TYR A 137 -4.68 -5.63 2.61
CA TYR A 137 -3.56 -4.87 2.03
C TYR A 137 -2.69 -4.14 3.06
N LEU A 138 -3.01 -4.21 4.35
CA LEU A 138 -2.18 -3.66 5.42
C LEU A 138 -1.50 -4.78 6.20
N ILE A 139 -0.25 -4.55 6.56
CA ILE A 139 0.57 -5.48 7.33
C ILE A 139 1.10 -4.76 8.55
N VAL A 140 0.88 -5.31 9.74
CA VAL A 140 1.50 -4.80 10.97
C VAL A 140 2.84 -5.50 11.16
N THR A 141 3.93 -4.73 11.21
CA THR A 141 5.27 -5.29 11.38
C THR A 141 5.50 -5.71 12.83
N ALA A 142 6.04 -6.92 13.00
CA ALA A 142 6.44 -7.42 14.30
C ALA A 142 7.65 -6.66 14.86
N LYS A 143 7.81 -6.72 16.18
CA LYS A 143 8.98 -6.17 16.85
C LYS A 143 10.20 -7.02 16.53
N ASP A 144 11.10 -6.50 15.71
CA ASP A 144 12.43 -7.10 15.55
C ASP A 144 13.41 -6.46 16.52
N ILE A 145 13.87 -7.24 17.50
CA ILE A 145 14.83 -6.80 18.53
C ILE A 145 16.25 -6.70 17.95
N LEU A 146 16.49 -7.23 16.74
CA LEU A 146 17.83 -7.40 16.18
C LEU A 146 18.30 -6.26 15.24
N ASN A 147 17.47 -5.27 14.91
CA ASN A 147 17.85 -4.21 13.95
C ASN A 147 17.60 -2.80 14.50
N TYR A 148 18.68 -2.09 14.81
CA TYR A 148 18.67 -0.76 15.42
C TYR A 148 18.56 0.41 14.42
N LEU A 149 18.64 0.16 13.10
CA LEU A 149 18.76 1.23 12.09
C LEU A 149 17.42 1.79 11.58
N CYS A 150 16.33 1.04 11.73
CA CYS A 150 14.96 1.51 11.48
C CYS A 150 14.05 0.83 12.51
N GLN A 151 13.42 1.62 13.37
CA GLN A 151 12.67 1.12 14.52
C GLN A 151 11.43 0.33 14.05
N LYS A 152 11.54 -0.99 14.04
CA LYS A 152 10.42 -1.91 13.76
C LYS A 152 9.62 -2.13 15.04
N ASN A 153 8.50 -1.43 15.20
CA ASN A 153 7.61 -1.78 16.29
C ASN A 153 6.15 -1.39 16.02
N GLY A 154 5.37 -2.36 15.54
CA GLY A 154 3.94 -2.19 15.28
C GLY A 154 3.67 -1.04 14.31
N ASN A 155 4.53 -0.87 13.30
CA ASN A 155 4.25 -0.01 12.16
C ASN A 155 3.22 -0.73 11.29
N VAL A 156 2.36 0.03 10.62
CA VAL A 156 1.45 -0.50 9.61
C VAL A 156 2.03 -0.18 8.23
N CYS A 157 2.10 -1.18 7.37
CA CYS A 157 2.74 -1.08 6.06
C CYS A 157 1.78 -1.49 4.95
N LEU A 158 1.98 -0.92 3.76
CA LEU A 158 1.24 -1.29 2.57
C LEU A 158 1.78 -2.61 1.98
N GLY A 159 0.94 -3.65 1.94
CA GLY A 159 1.20 -4.95 1.33
C GLY A 159 0.90 -5.01 -0.17
N ILE A 160 0.84 -3.85 -0.84
CA ILE A 160 0.78 -3.72 -2.29
C ILE A 160 2.13 -3.17 -2.74
N LEU A 161 2.80 -3.91 -3.62
CA LEU A 161 4.16 -3.62 -4.08
C LEU A 161 4.19 -3.27 -5.57
N ASP A 162 5.25 -2.59 -5.98
CA ASP A 162 5.52 -2.32 -7.39
C ASP A 162 6.03 -3.59 -8.09
N GLY A 163 5.22 -4.18 -8.97
CA GLY A 163 5.57 -5.39 -9.69
C GLY A 163 6.78 -5.24 -10.60
N TYR A 164 7.08 -4.04 -11.10
CA TYR A 164 8.23 -3.83 -11.99
C TYR A 164 9.56 -3.98 -11.24
N HIS A 165 9.66 -3.37 -10.06
CA HIS A 165 10.86 -3.44 -9.23
C HIS A 165 10.99 -4.76 -8.45
N ASN A 166 9.93 -5.56 -8.42
CA ASN A 166 9.88 -6.86 -7.74
C ASN A 166 9.62 -8.03 -8.71
N ALA A 167 9.97 -7.87 -9.99
CA ALA A 167 9.67 -8.84 -11.04
C ALA A 167 10.17 -10.27 -10.75
N GLY A 168 11.29 -10.41 -10.02
CA GLY A 168 11.80 -11.72 -9.58
C GLY A 168 10.87 -12.48 -8.63
N SER A 169 9.90 -11.80 -8.00
CA SER A 169 8.90 -12.38 -7.09
C SER A 169 7.57 -12.67 -7.77
N VAL A 170 7.33 -12.14 -8.97
CA VAL A 170 6.05 -12.27 -9.70
C VAL A 170 6.07 -13.43 -10.70
N GLY A 171 7.25 -14.01 -10.95
CA GLY A 171 7.44 -14.98 -12.03
C GLY A 171 7.28 -14.34 -13.41
N ASN A 172 7.74 -15.02 -14.45
CA ASN A 172 7.53 -14.56 -15.82
C ASN A 172 6.05 -14.81 -16.21
N LEU A 173 5.15 -13.93 -15.75
CA LEU A 173 3.78 -13.80 -16.27
C LEU A 173 3.79 -12.98 -17.56
#